data_AF-A0A6G0W722-F1
#
_entry.id   AF-A0A6G0W722-F1
#
_cell.length_a   1.000
_cell.length_b   1.000
_cell.length_c   1.000
_cell.angle_alpha   90.00
_cell.angle_beta   90.00
_cell.angle_gamma   90.00
#
_symmetry.space_group_name_H-M   'P 1'
#
loop_
_entity.id
_entity.type
_entity.pdbx_description
1 polymer ?
#
loop_
_entity_poly.entity_id
_entity_poly.type
_entity_poly.pdbx_seq_one_letter_code
_entity_poly.pdbx_strand_id
1 'polypeptide(L)'
;MVLTTKSWGLAVRHASWLSKLSLSSAAEKQKGLFGLAGLIRPQDFGLLSANAKQEVQRLKQQILVSPPSLSTIQDLDAISNAVCVVIDAAELCRNVHPDEYLQ
;
A
#
# COMPACT_ATOMS: atom_id res chain seq x y z
N MET A 1 21.53 12.86 -50.71
CA MET A 1 20.24 12.30 -50.23
C MET A 1 20.48 11.84 -48.81
N VAL A 2 20.00 12.62 -47.83
CA VAL A 2 20.42 12.57 -46.42
C VAL A 2 19.75 11.39 -45.70
N LEU A 3 20.57 10.56 -45.07
CA LEU A 3 20.16 9.48 -44.19
C LEU A 3 19.57 10.08 -42.90
N THR A 4 18.28 9.88 -42.64
CA THR A 4 17.64 10.35 -41.40
C THR A 4 17.85 9.31 -40.31
N THR A 5 18.74 9.60 -39.37
CA THR A 5 18.86 8.85 -38.12
C THR A 5 17.70 9.22 -37.20
N LYS A 6 16.81 8.27 -36.90
CA LYS A 6 15.80 8.46 -35.85
C LYS A 6 16.48 8.29 -34.50
N SER A 7 16.67 9.42 -33.82
CA SER A 7 17.08 9.51 -32.43
C SER A 7 16.08 8.78 -31.54
N TRP A 8 16.51 7.68 -30.92
CA TRP A 8 15.82 7.09 -29.78
C TRP A 8 16.45 7.69 -28.53
N GLY A 9 15.85 8.77 -28.05
CA GLY A 9 16.16 9.35 -26.75
C GLY A 9 14.86 9.55 -25.99
N LEU A 10 14.94 9.35 -24.67
CA LEU A 10 13.93 9.64 -23.65
C LEU A 10 12.87 8.52 -23.49
N ALA A 11 12.62 7.94 -22.33
CA ALA A 11 13.02 8.31 -20.98
C ALA A 11 12.97 7.05 -20.10
N VAL A 12 14.03 6.82 -19.33
CA VAL A 12 13.95 5.98 -18.13
C VAL A 12 13.05 6.73 -17.14
N ARG A 13 11.76 6.41 -17.15
CA ARG A 13 10.81 6.91 -16.16
C ARG A 13 11.10 6.15 -14.87
N HIS A 14 11.81 6.83 -13.98
CA HIS A 14 11.99 6.50 -12.58
C HIS A 14 10.75 5.78 -12.02
N ALA A 15 10.99 4.64 -11.37
CA ALA A 15 9.98 3.93 -10.59
C ALA A 15 9.32 4.89 -9.59
N SER A 16 8.13 5.36 -9.93
CA SER A 16 7.29 6.27 -9.14
C SER A 16 6.74 5.61 -7.85
N TRP A 17 7.21 4.42 -7.51
CA TRP A 17 6.74 3.68 -6.33
C TRP A 17 7.33 4.24 -5.02
N LEU A 18 8.42 5.00 -5.07
CA LEU A 18 8.99 5.68 -3.89
C LEU A 18 8.28 7.00 -3.54
N SER A 19 7.49 7.55 -4.46
CA SER A 19 6.86 8.87 -4.29
C SER A 19 5.68 8.89 -3.31
N LYS A 20 5.17 7.71 -2.92
CA LYS A 20 4.15 7.60 -1.86
C LYS A 20 4.74 7.56 -0.44
N LEU A 21 6.07 7.57 -0.29
CA LEU A 21 6.73 7.89 0.97
C LEU A 21 6.89 9.42 1.10
N SER A 22 5.78 10.16 1.00
CA SER A 22 5.78 11.57 1.39
C SER A 22 5.96 11.64 2.91
N LEU A 23 7.20 11.85 3.36
CA LEU A 23 7.49 12.41 4.67
C LEU A 23 7.05 13.88 4.66
N SER A 24 5.75 14.10 4.84
CA SER A 24 5.22 15.45 5.09
C SER A 24 5.70 15.94 6.45
N SER A 25 6.51 16.98 6.41
CA SER A 25 6.97 17.77 7.55
C SER A 25 5.89 18.76 8.00
N ALA A 26 5.76 18.91 9.32
CA ALA A 26 5.05 19.96 10.05
C ALA A 26 3.50 19.92 10.11
N ALA A 27 2.97 18.80 10.59
CA ALA A 27 1.96 18.78 11.66
C ALA A 27 2.07 17.41 12.32
N GLU A 28 2.42 17.35 13.62
CA GLU A 28 2.35 16.11 14.40
C GLU A 28 0.89 15.68 14.57
N LYS A 29 0.23 15.27 13.48
CA LYS A 29 -0.86 14.31 13.57
C LYS A 29 -0.21 13.06 14.13
N GLN A 30 -0.60 12.63 15.33
CA GLN A 30 -0.16 11.37 15.94
C GLN A 30 0.03 10.31 14.86
N LYS A 31 1.28 9.98 14.57
CA LYS A 31 1.59 8.82 13.73
C LYS A 31 1.11 7.62 14.55
N GLY A 32 0.09 6.93 14.06
CA GLY A 32 -0.38 5.71 14.73
C GLY A 32 0.73 4.66 14.76
N LEU A 33 0.51 3.59 15.51
CA LEU A 33 1.46 2.50 15.71
C LEU A 33 1.96 1.97 14.36
N PHE A 34 3.26 1.68 14.31
CA PHE A 34 3.94 1.18 13.11
C PHE A 34 3.84 2.10 11.89
N GLY A 35 3.53 3.38 12.10
CA GLY A 35 3.31 4.34 11.02
C GLY A 35 1.93 4.26 10.38
N LEU A 36 1.01 3.46 10.92
CA LEU A 36 -0.34 3.30 10.40
C LEU A 36 -1.27 4.36 10.99
N ALA A 37 -1.69 5.31 10.14
CA ALA A 37 -2.69 6.29 10.53
C ALA A 37 -3.99 5.60 10.96
N GLY A 38 -4.49 5.97 12.14
CA GLY A 38 -5.70 5.38 12.71
C GLY A 38 -5.47 4.09 13.50
N LEU A 39 -4.24 3.53 13.57
CA LEU A 39 -3.91 2.48 14.53
C LEU A 39 -3.37 3.10 15.82
N ILE A 40 -4.21 3.33 16.82
CA ILE A 40 -3.79 3.92 18.10
C ILE A 40 -4.00 2.92 19.24
N ARG A 41 -5.01 2.04 19.11
CA ARG A 41 -5.42 1.06 20.11
C ARG A 41 -5.75 -0.28 19.44
N PRO A 42 -5.76 -1.40 20.18
CA PRO A 42 -6.08 -2.71 19.60
C PRO A 42 -7.44 -2.77 18.89
N GLN A 43 -8.44 -2.01 19.34
CA GLN A 43 -9.77 -1.98 18.73
C GLN A 43 -9.75 -1.39 17.31
N ASP A 44 -8.73 -0.62 16.96
CA ASP A 44 -8.62 0.02 15.66
C ASP A 44 -8.29 -0.97 14.53
N PHE A 45 -7.75 -2.15 14.85
CA PHE A 45 -7.53 -3.23 13.87
C PHE A 45 -8.84 -3.62 13.15
N GLY A 46 -9.98 -3.55 13.84
CA GLY A 46 -11.29 -3.81 13.24
C GLY A 46 -11.62 -2.81 12.13
N LEU A 47 -11.40 -1.52 12.39
CA LEU A 47 -11.64 -0.45 11.41
C LEU A 47 -10.64 -0.54 10.25
N LEU A 48 -9.36 -0.80 10.52
CA LEU A 48 -8.34 -0.96 9.48
C LEU A 48 -8.66 -2.15 8.56
N SER A 49 -9.08 -3.28 9.13
CA SER A 49 -9.48 -4.46 8.37
C SER A 49 -10.70 -4.18 7.51
N ALA A 50 -11.69 -3.45 8.04
CA ALA A 50 -12.88 -3.06 7.28
C ALA A 50 -12.51 -2.15 6.09
N ASN A 51 -11.65 -1.17 6.31
CA ASN A 51 -11.17 -0.26 5.27
C ASN A 51 -10.37 -1.01 4.20
N ALA A 52 -9.44 -1.88 4.59
CA ALA A 52 -8.68 -2.73 3.68
C ALA A 52 -9.62 -3.61 2.83
N LYS A 53 -10.63 -4.24 3.45
CA LYS A 53 -11.64 -5.03 2.74
C LYS A 53 -12.40 -4.19 1.72
N GLN A 54 -12.84 -2.99 2.09
CA GLN A 54 -13.54 -2.09 1.17
C GLN A 54 -12.67 -1.72 -0.02
N GLU A 55 -11.41 -1.38 0.21
CA GLU A 55 -10.46 -1.03 -0.86
C GLU A 55 -10.17 -2.21 -1.79
N VAL A 56 -9.98 -3.41 -1.23
CA VAL A 56 -9.83 -4.63 -2.03
C VAL A 56 -11.06 -4.89 -2.89
N GLN A 57 -12.28 -4.71 -2.37
CA GLN A 57 -13.49 -4.85 -3.18
C GLN A 57 -13.52 -3.82 -4.31
N ARG A 58 -13.15 -2.56 -4.03
CA ARG A 58 -13.10 -1.49 -5.04
C ARG A 58 -12.13 -1.84 -6.17
N LEU A 59 -10.90 -2.22 -5.84
CA LEU A 59 -9.85 -2.61 -6.81
C LEU A 59 -10.25 -3.86 -7.59
N LYS A 60 -10.81 -4.87 -6.92
CA LYS A 60 -11.35 -6.06 -7.57
C LYS A 60 -12.40 -5.69 -8.63
N GLN A 61 -13.34 -4.80 -8.31
CA GLN A 61 -14.33 -4.37 -9.30
C GLN A 61 -13.68 -3.68 -10.50
N GLN A 62 -12.68 -2.82 -10.28
CA GLN A 62 -11.94 -2.17 -11.37
C GLN A 62 -11.26 -3.18 -12.30
N ILE A 63 -10.61 -4.20 -11.74
CA ILE A 63 -9.96 -5.27 -12.49
C ILE A 63 -11.00 -6.04 -13.33
N LEU A 64 -12.18 -6.32 -12.78
CA LEU A 64 -13.20 -7.13 -13.46
C LEU A 64 -13.88 -6.41 -14.63
N VAL A 65 -14.00 -5.07 -14.59
CA VAL A 65 -14.69 -4.29 -15.64
C VAL A 65 -13.74 -3.72 -16.70
N SER A 66 -12.42 -3.83 -16.50
CA SER A 66 -11.41 -3.25 -17.39
C SER A 66 -10.67 -4.32 -18.18
N PRO A 67 -10.33 -4.08 -19.46
CA PRO A 67 -9.43 -4.96 -20.19
C PRO A 67 -8.06 -5.08 -19.50
N PRO A 68 -7.42 -6.26 -19.50
CA PRO A 68 -6.11 -6.46 -18.88
C PRO A 68 -5.06 -5.48 -19.43
N SER A 69 -4.35 -4.82 -18.52
CA SER A 69 -3.29 -3.87 -18.86
C SER A 69 -2.29 -3.73 -17.71
N LEU A 70 -1.32 -2.83 -17.84
CA LEU A 70 -0.43 -2.47 -16.72
C LEU A 70 -1.22 -2.04 -15.47
N SER A 71 -2.37 -1.40 -15.64
CA SER A 71 -3.26 -1.01 -14.53
C SER A 71 -3.71 -2.22 -13.71
N THR A 72 -3.94 -3.38 -14.36
CA THR A 72 -4.32 -4.61 -13.66
C THR A 72 -3.24 -5.05 -12.67
N ILE A 73 -1.97 -4.99 -13.07
CA ILE A 73 -0.85 -5.35 -12.20
C ILE A 73 -0.72 -4.34 -11.04
N GLN A 74 -0.93 -3.06 -11.33
CA GLN A 74 -0.92 -2.00 -10.31
C GLN A 74 -2.07 -2.16 -9.30
N ASP A 75 -3.26 -2.56 -9.76
CA ASP A 75 -4.41 -2.81 -8.89
C ASP A 75 -4.19 -4.06 -8.03
N LEU A 76 -3.56 -5.11 -8.58
CA LEU A 76 -3.17 -6.31 -7.81
C LEU A 76 -2.08 -6.01 -6.76
N ASP A 77 -1.11 -5.16 -7.09
CA ASP A 77 -0.11 -4.66 -6.14
C ASP A 77 -0.78 -3.85 -5.02
N ALA A 78 -1.72 -2.97 -5.37
CA ALA A 78 -2.50 -2.20 -4.40
C ALA A 78 -3.36 -3.09 -3.49
N ILE A 79 -3.95 -4.17 -4.01
CA ILE A 79 -4.65 -5.19 -3.22
C ILE A 79 -3.69 -5.82 -2.20
N SER A 80 -2.50 -6.21 -2.65
CA SER A 80 -1.48 -6.81 -1.78
C SER A 80 -1.09 -5.85 -0.66
N ASN A 81 -0.83 -4.58 -1.00
CA ASN A 81 -0.50 -3.56 0.00
C ASN A 81 -1.63 -3.32 1.01
N ALA A 82 -2.89 -3.26 0.56
CA ALA A 82 -4.04 -3.06 1.45
C ALA A 82 -4.17 -4.16 2.51
N VAL A 83 -3.86 -5.41 2.14
CA VAL A 83 -3.93 -6.56 3.05
C VAL A 83 -2.68 -6.67 3.92
N CYS A 84 -1.48 -6.63 3.34
CA CYS A 84 -0.23 -6.83 4.06
C CYS A 84 -0.03 -5.79 5.16
N VAL A 85 -0.38 -4.53 4.92
CA VAL A 85 -0.25 -3.47 5.94
C VAL A 85 -0.98 -3.81 7.24
N VAL A 86 -2.17 -4.42 7.16
CA VAL A 86 -2.94 -4.80 8.35
C VAL A 86 -2.38 -6.07 8.98
N ILE A 87 -2.02 -7.07 8.16
CA ILE A 87 -1.50 -8.35 8.63
C ILE A 87 -0.14 -8.15 9.31
N ASP A 88 0.79 -7.44 8.69
CA ASP A 88 2.13 -7.23 9.22
C ASP A 88 2.10 -6.53 10.58
N ALA A 89 1.20 -5.55 10.75
CA ALA A 89 1.00 -4.89 12.04
C ALA A 89 0.43 -5.84 13.10
N ALA A 90 -0.55 -6.67 12.76
CA ALA A 90 -1.13 -7.65 13.67
C ALA A 90 -0.13 -8.75 14.05
N GLU A 91 0.63 -9.23 13.07
CA GLU A 91 1.69 -10.22 13.25
C GLU A 91 2.82 -9.67 14.09
N LEU A 92 3.22 -8.41 13.88
CA LEU A 92 4.21 -7.77 14.73
C LEU A 92 3.71 -7.70 16.18
N CYS A 93 2.48 -7.26 16.42
CA CYS A 93 1.88 -7.27 17.76
C CYS A 93 1.94 -8.66 18.41
N ARG A 94 1.59 -9.71 17.67
CA ARG A 94 1.64 -11.10 18.16
C ARG A 94 3.06 -11.56 18.50
N ASN A 95 4.07 -11.15 17.73
CA ASN A 95 5.45 -11.59 17.92
C ASN A 95 6.22 -10.80 18.99
N VAL A 96 5.81 -9.56 19.31
CA VAL A 96 6.48 -8.69 20.28
C VAL A 96 5.81 -8.66 21.65
N HIS A 97 4.54 -9.08 21.74
CA HIS A 97 3.86 -9.20 23.01
C HIS A 97 4.12 -10.61 23.57
N PRO A 98 4.79 -10.76 24.72
CA PRO A 98 4.81 -12.04 25.40
C PRO A 98 3.37 -12.42 25.74
N ASP A 99 2.98 -13.67 25.46
CA ASP A 99 1.70 -14.22 25.90
C ASP A 99 1.70 -14.25 27.43
N GLU A 100 1.11 -13.25 28.07
CA GLU A 100 0.95 -13.22 29.54
C GLU A 100 -0.13 -14.20 30.04
N TYR A 101 -0.87 -14.87 29.15
CA TYR A 101 -2.01 -15.74 29.50
C TYR A 101 -1.69 -17.25 29.56
N LEU A 102 -0.42 -17.65 29.62
CA LEU A 102 -0.01 -19.06 29.81
C LEU A 102 0.95 -19.27 31.00
N GLN A 103 0.81 -18.48 32.09
CA GLN A 103 1.43 -18.78 33.38
C GLN A 103 0.40 -18.81 34.51
#